data_AF-A0A3D5FCK1-F1
#
_entry.id   AF-A0A3D5FCK1-F1
#
_cell.length_a   1.000
_cell.length_b   1.000
_cell.length_c   1.000
_cell.angle_alpha   90.00
_cell.angle_beta   90.00
_cell.angle_gamma   90.00
#
_symmetry.space_group_name_H-M   'P 1'
#
loop_
_entity.id
_entity.type
_entity.pdbx_description
1 polymer ?
#
loop_
_entity_poly.entity_id
_entity_poly.type
_entity_poly.pdbx_seq_one_letter_code
_entity_poly.pdbx_strand_id
1 'polypeptide(L)' 'TLNRVVKGKSAVTPEMALRLSKVLGRSPESWLSMQDNYDLWQAKQSINLDNVQPIDLHAA' A
#
# COMPACT_ATOMS: atom_id res chain seq x y z
N THR A 1 -12.36 14.30 3.93
CA THR A 1 -11.67 12.99 3.88
C THR A 1 -11.11 12.69 2.50
N LEU A 2 -11.90 12.64 1.42
CA LEU A 2 -11.41 12.43 0.04
C LEU A 2 -10.37 13.47 -0.44
N ASN A 3 -10.62 14.76 -0.19
CA ASN A 3 -9.72 15.86 -0.58
C ASN A 3 -8.30 15.74 0.04
N ARG A 4 -8.18 15.06 1.20
CA ARG A 4 -6.87 14.82 1.82
C ARG A 4 -6.13 13.67 1.13
N VAL A 5 -6.84 12.63 0.71
CA VAL A 5 -6.27 11.52 -0.09
C VAL A 5 -5.78 12.04 -1.45
N VAL A 6 -6.58 12.87 -2.14
CA VAL A 6 -6.16 13.49 -3.42
C VAL A 6 -4.92 14.36 -3.25
N LYS A 7 -4.75 14.99 -2.09
CA LYS A 7 -3.57 15.80 -1.76
C LYS A 7 -2.39 14.98 -1.19
N GLY A 8 -2.48 13.65 -1.17
CA GLY A 8 -1.46 12.76 -0.58
C GLY A 8 -1.30 12.91 0.94
N LYS A 9 -2.25 13.55 1.63
CA LYS A 9 -2.21 13.85 3.08
C LYS A 9 -2.93 12.79 3.94
N SER A 10 -3.43 11.74 3.30
CA SER A 10 -4.11 10.61 3.93
C SER A 10 -3.96 9.38 3.06
N ALA A 11 -3.62 8.24 3.67
CA ALA A 11 -3.59 6.95 3.00
C ALA A 11 -4.98 6.50 2.53
N VAL A 12 -5.03 5.65 1.52
CA VAL A 12 -6.24 4.97 1.07
C VAL A 12 -6.53 3.79 2.01
N THR A 13 -7.48 3.96 2.92
CA THR A 13 -7.99 2.87 3.77
C THR A 13 -8.98 1.98 2.99
N PRO A 14 -9.30 0.75 3.46
CA PRO A 14 -10.31 -0.09 2.82
C PRO A 14 -11.67 0.59 2.61
N GLU A 15 -12.13 1.37 3.60
CA GLU A 15 -13.36 2.17 3.50
C GLU A 15 -13.27 3.24 2.41
N MET A 16 -12.10 3.87 2.25
CA MET A 16 -11.85 4.85 1.19
C MET A 16 -11.75 4.17 -0.17
N ALA A 17 -11.14 2.98 -0.27
CA ALA A 17 -11.07 2.20 -1.48
C ALA A 17 -12.47 1.82 -2.00
N LEU A 18 -13.37 1.41 -1.11
CA LEU A 18 -14.79 1.16 -1.45
C LEU A 18 -15.48 2.43 -1.98
N ARG A 19 -15.26 3.57 -1.33
CA ARG A 19 -15.82 4.87 -1.77
C ARG A 19 -15.24 5.30 -3.12
N LEU A 20 -13.94 5.14 -3.34
CA LEU A 20 -13.25 5.46 -4.59
C LEU A 20 -13.73 4.55 -5.72
N SER A 21 -13.87 3.25 -5.47
CA SER A 21 -14.43 2.31 -6.45
C SER A 21 -15.83 2.72 -6.89
N LYS A 22 -16.69 3.10 -5.95
CA LYS A 22 -18.06 3.54 -6.24
C LYS A 22 -18.13 4.85 -7.04
N VAL A 23 -17.21 5.78 -6.78
CA VAL A 23 -17.27 7.16 -7.33
C VAL A 23 -16.43 7.31 -8.61
N LEU A 24 -15.27 6.66 -8.69
CA LEU A 24 -14.27 6.83 -9.75
C LEU A 24 -14.03 5.55 -10.57
N GLY A 25 -14.64 4.43 -10.18
CA GLY A 25 -14.40 3.12 -10.79
C GLY A 25 -13.11 2.44 -10.28
N ARG A 26 -12.68 1.40 -11.00
CA ARG A 26 -11.71 0.36 -10.55
C ARG A 26 -12.22 -0.45 -9.35
N SER A 27 -11.55 -1.57 -9.08
CA SER A 27 -11.86 -2.37 -7.91
C SER A 27 -11.25 -1.75 -6.64
N PRO A 28 -11.88 -1.94 -5.46
CA PRO A 28 -11.29 -1.50 -4.19
C PRO A 28 -9.89 -2.07 -3.97
N GLU A 29 -9.65 -3.32 -4.37
CA GLU A 29 -8.35 -3.98 -4.27
C GLU A 29 -7.30 -3.26 -5.11
N SER A 30 -7.64 -2.82 -6.33
CA SER A 30 -6.72 -2.03 -7.15
C SER A 30 -6.30 -0.73 -6.48
N TRP A 31 -7.18 -0.10 -5.70
CA TRP A 31 -6.86 1.12 -4.95
C TRP A 31 -5.95 0.83 -3.75
N LEU A 32 -6.18 -0.29 -3.05
CA LEU A 32 -5.31 -0.71 -1.95
C LEU A 32 -3.93 -1.11 -2.44
N SER A 33 -3.82 -1.83 -3.56
CA SER A 33 -2.51 -2.17 -4.14
C SER A 33 -1.69 -0.92 -4.51
N MET A 34 -2.34 0.18 -4.92
CA MET A 34 -1.64 1.44 -5.16
C MET A 34 -1.08 2.04 -3.86
N GLN A 35 -1.84 1.97 -2.77
CA GLN A 35 -1.40 2.42 -1.45
C GLN A 35 -0.25 1.54 -0.94
N ASP A 36 -0.37 0.22 -1.03
CA ASP A 36 0.66 -0.74 -0.62
C ASP A 36 1.97 -0.49 -1.39
N ASN A 37 1.88 -0.25 -2.70
CA ASN A 37 3.06 0.06 -3.52
C ASN A 37 3.74 1.37 -3.09
N TYR A 38 2.97 2.40 -2.75
CA TYR A 38 3.49 3.66 -2.25
C TYR A 38 4.15 3.49 -0.89
N ASP A 39 3.50 2.79 0.04
CA ASP A 39 4.01 2.55 1.39
C ASP A 39 5.29 1.71 1.34
N LEU A 40 5.33 0.69 0.48
CA LEU A 40 6.52 -0.12 0.25
C LEU A 40 7.67 0.71 -0.35
N TRP A 41 7.37 1.59 -1.31
CA TRP A 41 8.39 2.49 -1.88
C TRP A 41 8.97 3.42 -0.82
N GLN A 42 8.14 3.97 0.07
CA GLN A 42 8.60 4.80 1.19
C GLN A 42 9.45 4.00 2.18
N ALA A 43 9.01 2.80 2.57
CA ALA A 43 9.75 1.94 3.49
C ALA A 43 11.14 1.59 2.95
N LYS A 44 11.25 1.32 1.64
CA LYS A 44 12.53 1.06 0.96
C LYS A 44 13.53 2.21 1.04
N GLN A 45 13.09 3.45 1.29
CA GLN A 45 14.01 4.58 1.41
C GLN A 45 14.71 4.64 2.78
N SER A 46 14.13 4.02 3.81
CA SER A 46 14.60 4.18 5.20
C SER A 46 15.06 2.87 5.85
N ILE A 47 14.64 1.71 5.34
CA ILE A 47 14.97 0.43 5.93
C ILE A 47 16.33 -0.09 5.44
N ASN A 48 17.21 -0.48 6.37
CA ASN A 48 18.41 -1.26 6.07
C ASN A 48 18.07 -2.76 6.22
N LEU A 49 18.32 -3.54 5.16
CA LEU A 49 18.05 -4.99 5.13
C LEU A 49 19.33 -5.84 5.06
N ASP A 50 20.51 -5.27 5.26
CA ASP A 50 21.82 -5.93 5.08
C ASP A 50 21.96 -7.19 5.95
N ASN A 51 21.32 -7.20 7.12
CA ASN A 51 21.36 -8.32 8.08
C ASN A 51 20.16 -9.27 7.95
N VAL A 52 19.30 -9.10 6.95
CA VAL A 52 18.11 -9.95 6.73
C VAL A 52 18.45 -11.01 5.69
N GLN A 53 18.31 -12.28 6.06
CA GLN A 53 18.58 -13.43 5.19
C GLN A 53 17.27 -14.19 4.88
N PRO A 54 17.09 -14.69 3.64
CA PRO A 54 15.99 -15.58 3.32
C PRO A 54 16.02 -16.85 4.20
N ILE A 55 14.85 -17.28 4.66
CA ILE A 55 14.72 -18.53 5.40
C ILE A 55 14.66 -19.69 4.40
N ASP A 56 15.59 -20.64 4.51
CA ASP A 56 15.52 -21.90 3.77
C ASP A 56 14.57 -22.88 4.50
N LEU A 57 13.44 -23.17 3.88
CA LEU A 57 12.40 -24.07 4.42
C LEU A 57 12.53 -25.51 3.89
N HIS A 58 13.55 -25.81 3.09
CA HIS A 58 13.75 -27.15 2.50
C HIS A 58 14.54 -28.11 3.40
N ALA A 59 14.96 -27.69 4.59
CA ALA A 59 15.76 -28.49 5.52
C ALA A 59 14.94 -29.29 6.56
N ALA A 60 13.66 -29.60 6.28
CA ALA A 60 12.77 -30.37 7.14
C ALA A 60 12.49 -31.78 6.61
#